data_AF-L0AZU8-F1
#
_entry.id   AF-L0AZU8-F1
#
_cell.length_a   1.000
_cell.length_b   1.000
_cell.length_c   1.000
_cell.angle_alpha   90.00
_cell.angle_beta   90.00
_cell.angle_gamma   90.00
#
_symmetry.space_group_name_H-M   'P 1'
#
loop_
_entity.id
_entity.type
_entity.pdbx_description
1 polymer ?
#
loop_
_entity_poly.entity_id
_entity_poly.type
_entity_poly.pdbx_seq_one_letter_code
_entity_poly.pdbx_strand_id
1 'polypeptide(L)'
;MLGKVLSFDGDADWVISFVPGSDAQCNAVHGDHTLLVKLSFLRSLLKECTLKLSVGILKTRMSAGVLTLNVEGKCGENGNKKCNCDNSGKFVAEKNIDTPVKGFIRVTHQHKSGDKFTLSGYLQNGGKIGTRGQSIPGVKEVSVFYWDGVPTNPVLLEVTFTTTPFYYARSSGSNWNFIFQSLSDELLETYLDQQNCQHHNAVTLDLSYKDFTGQHRYCCSGNHSDGARVSNRVTVTSMRVSCKEHHQTTSYYKHEVNTSSGTGIKLAAIKYNSVGKRKRIEIPGLALPTKQSVKLYVFYCGNTPKLIYVEGESPPINKWFKPNGSDERPWTQISLQDIAPDDFKDCSHGKYDQLMTELQNAGCGVSKCPPPRPVPSPQPISGQHSGGSSGGGPSSKTYKDSNINIPAIIVTSILVGTGGITGFAYLLYNNSRDPWVRQI
;
A
#
# COMPACT_ATOMS: atom_id res chain seq x y z
N MET A 1 -32.28 17.21 53.58
CA MET A 1 -32.09 17.86 52.27
C MET A 1 -31.26 16.93 51.42
N LEU A 2 -31.82 16.38 50.33
CA LEU A 2 -31.01 15.63 49.38
C LEU A 2 -30.31 16.64 48.45
N GLY A 3 -28.99 16.66 48.49
CA GLY A 3 -28.17 17.59 47.69
C GLY A 3 -28.20 17.22 46.20
N LYS A 4 -28.05 18.23 45.32
CA LYS A 4 -27.77 18.00 43.90
C LYS A 4 -26.37 17.43 43.75
N VAL A 5 -26.20 16.45 42.87
CA VAL A 5 -24.89 15.83 42.62
C VAL A 5 -24.44 16.21 41.21
N LEU A 6 -23.18 16.63 41.08
CA LEU A 6 -22.54 16.88 39.79
C LEU A 6 -21.50 15.79 39.55
N SER A 7 -21.50 15.20 38.36
CA SER A 7 -20.46 14.29 37.89
C SER A 7 -19.73 14.96 36.74
N PHE A 8 -18.41 14.98 36.83
CA PHE A 8 -17.50 15.36 35.74
C PHE A 8 -16.92 14.09 35.13
N ASP A 9 -16.53 14.13 33.87
CA ASP A 9 -15.70 13.08 33.29
C ASP A 9 -14.21 13.28 33.61
N GLY A 10 -13.34 12.46 33.01
CA GLY A 10 -11.94 12.34 33.42
C GLY A 10 -11.10 13.58 33.16
N ASP A 11 -11.47 14.38 32.16
CA ASP A 11 -10.88 15.65 31.75
C ASP A 11 -11.76 16.87 32.10
N ALA A 12 -12.93 16.63 32.68
CA ALA A 12 -13.88 17.62 33.18
C ALA A 12 -14.40 18.61 32.12
N ASP A 13 -14.41 18.23 30.84
CA ASP A 13 -15.05 18.96 29.76
C ASP A 13 -16.55 18.62 29.64
N TRP A 14 -17.02 17.53 30.27
CA TRP A 14 -18.43 17.19 30.40
C TRP A 14 -18.92 17.24 31.84
N VAL A 15 -20.13 17.76 32.03
CA VAL A 15 -20.82 17.75 33.32
C VAL A 15 -22.24 17.20 33.17
N ILE A 16 -22.59 16.25 34.05
CA ILE A 16 -23.95 15.74 34.20
C ILE A 16 -24.40 16.04 35.63
N SER A 17 -25.61 16.58 35.75
CA SER A 17 -26.21 16.85 37.05
C SER A 17 -27.27 15.80 37.37
N PHE A 18 -27.36 15.37 38.62
CA PHE A 18 -28.34 14.41 39.09
C PHE A 18 -29.15 15.03 40.23
N VAL A 19 -30.47 14.83 40.15
CA VAL A 19 -31.41 15.27 41.17
C VAL A 19 -32.19 14.06 41.67
N PRO A 20 -32.00 13.66 42.95
CA PRO A 20 -32.79 12.59 43.53
C PRO A 20 -34.25 13.02 43.67
N GLY A 21 -35.16 12.18 43.17
CA GLY A 21 -36.60 12.30 43.29
C GLY A 21 -37.12 11.88 44.65
N SER A 22 -38.35 12.28 44.98
CA SER A 22 -39.02 11.95 46.25
C SER A 22 -39.31 10.46 46.41
N ASP A 23 -39.24 9.69 45.32
CA ASP A 23 -39.49 8.26 45.20
C ASP A 23 -38.19 7.44 45.08
N ALA A 24 -37.05 8.03 45.46
CA ALA A 24 -35.71 7.46 45.29
C ALA A 24 -35.29 7.19 43.82
N GLN A 25 -36.02 7.73 42.84
CA GLN A 25 -35.54 7.73 41.45
C GLN A 25 -34.49 8.82 41.24
N CYS A 26 -33.39 8.49 40.56
CA CYS A 26 -32.35 9.46 40.23
C CYS A 26 -32.64 10.09 38.87
N ASN A 27 -33.03 11.37 38.85
CA ASN A 27 -33.31 12.08 37.61
C ASN A 27 -32.02 12.70 37.07
N ALA A 28 -31.57 12.23 35.91
CA ALA A 28 -30.41 12.79 35.22
C ALA A 28 -30.81 14.06 34.45
N VAL A 29 -30.18 15.18 34.81
CA VAL A 29 -30.27 16.46 34.12
C VAL A 29 -29.13 16.50 33.09
N HIS A 30 -29.41 15.99 31.91
CA HIS A 30 -28.48 15.98 30.77
C HIS A 30 -28.31 17.38 30.12
N GLY A 31 -27.32 17.52 29.25
CA GLY A 31 -26.90 18.79 28.64
C GLY A 31 -28.04 19.66 28.08
N ASP A 32 -29.07 19.04 27.48
CA ASP A 32 -30.27 19.74 27.00
C ASP A 32 -31.01 20.53 28.09
N HIS A 33 -31.18 19.94 29.27
CA HIS A 33 -31.86 20.59 30.39
C HIS A 33 -31.00 21.74 30.93
N THR A 34 -29.70 21.52 31.07
CA THR A 34 -28.75 22.57 31.46
C THR A 34 -28.76 23.73 30.47
N LEU A 35 -28.85 23.45 29.17
CA LEU A 35 -28.92 24.46 28.13
C LEU A 35 -30.23 25.27 28.21
N LEU A 36 -31.36 24.61 28.44
CA LEU A 36 -32.66 25.28 28.64
C LEU A 36 -32.69 26.14 29.91
N VAL A 37 -32.10 25.67 31.02
CA VAL A 37 -31.99 26.46 32.25
C VAL A 37 -31.11 27.69 32.02
N LYS A 38 -29.94 27.52 31.38
CA LYS A 38 -29.07 28.64 30.99
C LYS A 38 -29.79 29.63 30.08
N LEU A 39 -30.55 29.15 29.09
CA LEU A 39 -31.32 29.99 28.20
C LEU A 39 -32.43 30.76 28.93
N SER A 40 -33.13 30.11 29.84
CA SER A 40 -34.17 30.73 30.67
C SER A 40 -33.58 31.84 31.54
N PHE A 41 -32.43 31.57 32.16
CA PHE A 41 -31.71 32.56 32.95
C PHE A 41 -31.24 33.74 32.10
N LEU A 42 -30.62 33.46 30.94
CA LEU A 42 -30.17 34.48 30.00
C LEU A 42 -31.35 35.35 29.51
N ARG A 43 -32.49 34.74 29.19
CA ARG A 43 -33.72 35.46 28.82
C ARG A 43 -34.23 36.34 29.96
N SER A 44 -34.12 35.89 31.20
CA SER A 44 -34.53 36.69 32.37
C SER A 44 -33.63 37.92 32.53
N LEU A 45 -32.31 37.77 32.38
CA LEU A 45 -31.37 38.89 32.43
C LEU A 45 -31.59 39.89 31.28
N LEU A 46 -31.87 39.39 30.08
CA LEU A 46 -32.06 40.23 28.90
C LEU A 46 -33.39 41.01 28.92
N LYS A 47 -34.36 40.66 29.77
CA LYS A 47 -35.61 41.43 29.92
C LYS A 47 -35.41 42.84 30.46
N GLU A 48 -34.32 43.09 31.18
CA GLU A 48 -34.00 44.40 31.76
C GLU A 48 -33.11 45.26 30.85
N CYS A 49 -32.71 44.74 29.68
CA CYS A 49 -31.82 45.42 28.75
C CYS A 49 -32.56 45.95 27.51
N THR A 50 -32.24 47.17 27.07
CA THR A 50 -32.78 47.79 25.84
C THR A 50 -32.14 47.25 24.54
N LEU A 51 -31.16 46.36 24.65
CA LEU A 51 -30.36 45.85 23.53
C LEU A 51 -31.02 44.62 22.88
N LYS A 52 -31.24 44.65 21.57
CA LYS A 52 -31.79 43.50 20.81
C LYS A 52 -30.70 42.47 20.55
N LEU A 53 -30.65 41.41 21.34
CA LEU A 53 -29.76 40.27 21.14
C LEU A 53 -30.53 39.06 20.58
N SER A 54 -30.01 38.42 19.53
CA SER A 54 -30.55 37.15 19.03
C SER A 54 -29.81 35.99 19.69
N VAL A 55 -30.55 35.13 20.40
CA VAL A 55 -29.99 33.96 21.09
C VAL A 55 -30.48 32.69 20.40
N GLY A 56 -29.56 31.93 19.78
CA GLY A 56 -29.84 30.64 19.17
C GLY A 56 -29.45 29.49 20.09
N ILE A 57 -30.22 28.40 20.06
CA ILE A 57 -29.82 27.11 20.63
C ILE A 57 -29.27 26.25 19.51
N LEU A 58 -28.03 25.79 19.65
CA LEU A 58 -27.50 24.70 18.84
C LEU A 58 -27.76 23.39 19.59
N LYS A 59 -28.88 22.73 19.29
CA LYS A 59 -29.17 21.40 19.82
C LYS A 59 -28.61 20.36 18.84
N THR A 60 -27.71 19.51 19.30
CA THR A 60 -27.31 18.33 18.53
C THR A 60 -28.45 17.31 18.63
N ARG A 61 -28.93 16.84 17.47
CA ARG A 61 -29.90 15.75 17.42
C ARG A 61 -29.27 14.55 18.15
N MET A 62 -29.97 13.97 19.13
CA MET A 62 -29.48 12.77 19.82
C MET A 62 -29.11 11.71 18.78
N SER A 63 -27.98 11.05 18.99
CA SER A 63 -27.43 10.01 18.11
C SER A 63 -28.52 9.03 17.69
N ALA A 64 -28.66 8.79 16.37
CA ALA A 64 -29.74 7.98 15.81
C ALA A 64 -29.67 6.47 16.19
N GLY A 65 -28.65 6.08 16.95
CA GLY A 65 -28.46 4.75 17.49
C GLY A 65 -26.98 4.47 17.73
N VAL A 66 -26.71 3.29 18.26
CA VAL A 66 -25.35 2.75 18.35
C VAL A 66 -25.21 1.63 17.31
N LEU A 67 -24.24 1.73 16.41
CA LEU A 67 -23.89 0.67 15.47
C LEU A 67 -22.74 -0.16 16.03
N THR A 68 -22.98 -1.45 16.25
CA THR A 68 -21.92 -2.43 16.56
C THR A 68 -21.60 -3.21 15.28
N LEU A 69 -20.46 -2.91 14.68
CA LEU A 69 -20.07 -3.51 13.41
C LEU A 69 -19.85 -5.01 13.51
N ASN A 70 -20.56 -5.75 12.66
CA ASN A 70 -20.24 -7.13 12.35
C ASN A 70 -19.31 -7.17 11.13
N VAL A 71 -18.01 -7.24 11.37
CA VAL A 71 -17.03 -7.27 10.28
C VAL A 71 -16.83 -8.68 9.69
N GLU A 72 -17.45 -9.69 10.29
CA GLU A 72 -17.49 -11.06 9.76
C GLU A 72 -18.80 -11.31 8.99
N GLY A 73 -19.81 -10.46 9.23
CA GLY A 73 -21.08 -10.46 8.55
C GLY A 73 -20.93 -9.99 7.11
N LYS A 74 -21.15 -10.91 6.17
CA LYS A 74 -21.03 -10.62 4.75
C LYS A 74 -22.29 -9.93 4.24
N CYS A 75 -22.22 -8.63 4.04
CA CYS A 75 -23.29 -7.89 3.39
C CYS A 75 -23.44 -8.37 1.93
N GLY A 76 -24.66 -8.74 1.53
CA GLY A 76 -25.02 -8.99 0.13
C GLY A 76 -24.58 -10.31 -0.48
N GLU A 77 -24.48 -11.40 0.30
CA GLU A 77 -24.30 -12.76 -0.28
C GLU A 77 -25.50 -13.21 -1.13
N ASN A 78 -26.72 -12.75 -0.84
CA ASN A 78 -27.93 -13.11 -1.57
C ASN A 78 -28.18 -12.27 -2.84
N GLY A 79 -27.14 -11.65 -3.41
CA GLY A 79 -27.25 -10.73 -4.55
C GLY A 79 -27.86 -9.35 -4.22
N ASN A 80 -28.44 -9.17 -3.03
CA ASN A 80 -28.90 -7.88 -2.56
C ASN A 80 -27.72 -7.00 -2.16
N LYS A 81 -27.45 -5.93 -2.91
CA LYS A 81 -26.41 -4.93 -2.58
C LYS A 81 -26.62 -4.24 -1.23
N LYS A 82 -27.86 -4.29 -0.71
CA LYS A 82 -28.25 -3.72 0.58
C LYS A 82 -28.50 -4.81 1.61
N CYS A 83 -27.86 -4.72 2.76
CA CYS A 83 -28.16 -5.56 3.92
C CYS A 83 -28.59 -4.71 5.11
N ASN A 84 -29.44 -5.30 5.96
CA ASN A 84 -29.79 -4.73 7.25
C ASN A 84 -28.68 -5.12 8.25
N CYS A 85 -28.03 -4.14 8.86
CA CYS A 85 -26.85 -4.38 9.69
C CYS A 85 -27.20 -4.75 11.13
N ASP A 86 -28.46 -4.56 11.52
CA ASP A 86 -28.95 -4.87 12.85
C ASP A 86 -30.38 -5.40 12.81
N ASN A 87 -30.84 -5.95 13.94
CA ASN A 87 -32.23 -6.39 14.06
C ASN A 87 -33.22 -5.22 14.08
N SER A 88 -32.73 -3.97 14.18
CA SER A 88 -33.58 -2.78 14.31
C SER A 88 -34.03 -2.20 12.97
N GLY A 89 -33.33 -2.51 11.85
CA GLY A 89 -33.69 -1.95 10.55
C GLY A 89 -33.22 -0.51 10.34
N LYS A 90 -32.47 0.05 11.29
CA LYS A 90 -32.02 1.44 11.28
C LYS A 90 -30.80 1.66 10.43
N PHE A 91 -29.97 0.63 10.26
CA PHE A 91 -28.74 0.71 9.50
C PHE A 91 -28.85 -0.07 8.20
N VAL A 92 -28.38 0.56 7.13
CA VAL A 92 -28.23 -0.08 5.82
C VAL A 92 -26.75 -0.13 5.50
N ALA A 93 -26.32 -1.18 4.83
CA ALA A 93 -24.99 -1.21 4.22
C ALA A 93 -25.07 -1.44 2.71
N GLU A 94 -24.10 -0.86 2.00
CA GLU A 94 -23.95 -0.97 0.55
C GLU A 94 -22.61 -1.62 0.22
N LYS A 95 -22.64 -2.68 -0.60
CA LYS A 95 -21.45 -3.38 -1.07
C LYS A 95 -21.04 -2.87 -2.46
N ASN A 96 -19.84 -2.33 -2.54
CA ASN A 96 -19.17 -1.91 -3.78
C ASN A 96 -17.96 -2.81 -4.04
N ILE A 97 -17.86 -3.34 -5.26
CA ILE A 97 -16.75 -4.18 -5.71
C ILE A 97 -15.87 -3.32 -6.62
N ASP A 98 -14.56 -3.46 -6.50
CA ASP A 98 -13.56 -2.75 -7.29
C ASP A 98 -13.61 -1.22 -7.17
N THR A 99 -14.22 -0.70 -6.10
CA THR A 99 -14.37 0.74 -5.85
C THR A 99 -14.05 1.05 -4.39
N PRO A 100 -13.11 1.98 -4.08
CA PRO A 100 -12.33 2.79 -5.02
C PRO A 100 -11.13 2.04 -5.65
N VAL A 101 -10.81 0.83 -5.17
CA VAL A 101 -9.62 0.08 -5.60
C VAL A 101 -10.02 -1.28 -6.17
N LYS A 102 -9.52 -1.60 -7.37
CA LYS A 102 -9.74 -2.90 -8.02
C LYS A 102 -9.11 -4.05 -7.23
N GLY A 103 -9.84 -5.15 -7.07
CA GLY A 103 -9.51 -6.31 -6.25
C GLY A 103 -9.93 -6.18 -4.78
N PHE A 104 -10.66 -5.13 -4.42
CA PHE A 104 -11.18 -4.92 -3.07
C PHE A 104 -12.69 -4.73 -3.08
N ILE A 105 -13.30 -5.08 -1.95
CA ILE A 105 -14.71 -4.88 -1.68
C ILE A 105 -14.81 -3.84 -0.56
N ARG A 106 -15.58 -2.79 -0.81
CA ARG A 106 -15.94 -1.77 0.18
C ARG A 106 -17.38 -1.99 0.62
N VAL A 107 -17.61 -2.20 1.90
CA VAL A 107 -18.95 -2.28 2.50
C VAL A 107 -19.18 -1.04 3.35
N THR A 108 -20.05 -0.15 2.90
CA THR A 108 -20.33 1.14 3.57
C THR A 108 -21.62 1.05 4.36
N HIS A 109 -21.55 1.23 5.68
CA HIS A 109 -22.67 1.25 6.61
C HIS A 109 -23.08 2.68 6.91
N GLN A 110 -24.38 2.95 6.90
CA GLN A 110 -24.97 4.26 7.21
C GLN A 110 -26.35 4.12 7.86
N HIS A 111 -26.78 5.16 8.56
CA HIS A 111 -28.15 5.20 9.09
C HIS A 111 -29.15 5.45 7.95
N LYS A 112 -30.28 4.73 7.94
CA LYS A 112 -31.28 4.76 6.86
C LYS A 112 -31.90 6.13 6.62
N SER A 113 -32.03 6.96 7.67
CA SER A 113 -32.52 8.34 7.56
C SER A 113 -31.46 9.37 7.16
N GLY A 114 -30.19 8.97 7.04
CA GLY A 114 -29.05 9.88 6.84
C GLY A 114 -28.58 10.61 8.10
N ASP A 115 -29.18 10.31 9.26
CA ASP A 115 -28.75 10.88 10.54
C ASP A 115 -27.38 10.36 11.01
N LYS A 116 -26.69 11.15 11.83
CA LYS A 116 -25.47 10.73 12.49
C LYS A 116 -25.77 9.71 13.60
N PHE A 117 -24.84 8.79 13.81
CA PHE A 117 -24.93 7.73 14.81
C PHE A 117 -23.64 7.59 15.62
N THR A 118 -23.66 6.73 16.63
CA THR A 118 -22.49 6.36 17.42
C THR A 118 -21.96 5.03 16.92
N LEU A 119 -20.71 4.98 16.47
CA LEU A 119 -20.04 3.71 16.20
C LEU A 119 -19.53 3.12 17.51
N SER A 120 -19.93 1.90 17.85
CA SER A 120 -19.36 1.18 18.99
C SER A 120 -17.84 1.03 18.80
N GLY A 121 -17.07 1.30 19.84
CA GLY A 121 -15.63 1.04 19.83
C GLY A 121 -15.28 -0.46 19.93
N TYR A 122 -16.29 -1.31 20.09
CA TYR A 122 -16.18 -2.77 20.07
C TYR A 122 -16.92 -3.35 18.86
N LEU A 123 -16.27 -4.30 18.19
CA LEU A 123 -16.83 -5.11 17.11
C LEU A 123 -17.58 -6.32 17.69
N GLN A 124 -18.47 -6.94 16.90
CA GLN A 124 -19.22 -8.12 17.35
C GLN A 124 -18.33 -9.32 17.71
N ASN A 125 -17.15 -9.44 17.09
CA ASN A 125 -16.17 -10.47 17.43
C ASN A 125 -15.25 -10.08 18.61
N GLY A 126 -15.58 -9.02 19.35
CA GLY A 126 -14.81 -8.53 20.50
C GLY A 126 -13.59 -7.68 20.15
N GLY A 127 -13.30 -7.48 18.86
CA GLY A 127 -12.24 -6.58 18.41
C GLY A 127 -12.46 -5.13 18.83
N LYS A 128 -11.38 -4.38 19.09
CA LYS A 128 -11.45 -2.99 19.57
C LYS A 128 -11.02 -2.01 18.48
N ILE A 129 -11.77 -0.92 18.34
CA ILE A 129 -11.41 0.23 17.50
C ILE A 129 -10.65 1.24 18.35
N GLY A 130 -9.41 1.53 17.96
CA GLY A 130 -8.47 2.32 18.75
C GLY A 130 -8.00 1.58 20.01
N THR A 131 -7.22 2.28 20.84
CA THR A 131 -6.53 1.68 21.99
C THR A 131 -7.47 1.20 23.10
N ARG A 132 -8.61 1.86 23.28
CA ARG A 132 -9.52 1.64 24.44
C ARG A 132 -10.90 1.11 24.05
N GLY A 133 -11.17 0.91 22.76
CA GLY A 133 -12.52 0.56 22.29
C GLY A 133 -13.56 1.61 22.67
N GLN A 134 -13.17 2.89 22.69
CA GLN A 134 -14.10 3.98 22.96
C GLN A 134 -15.05 4.15 21.77
N SER A 135 -16.35 4.23 22.08
CA SER A 135 -17.36 4.51 21.07
C SER A 135 -17.16 5.89 20.47
N ILE A 136 -17.39 6.01 19.16
CA ILE A 136 -17.12 7.20 18.40
C ILE A 136 -18.45 7.86 17.99
N PRO A 137 -18.84 8.98 18.62
CA PRO A 137 -20.12 9.63 18.34
C PRO A 137 -20.07 10.45 17.03
N GLY A 138 -21.23 10.73 16.46
CA GLY A 138 -21.35 11.67 15.35
C GLY A 138 -20.88 11.12 13.99
N VAL A 139 -20.79 9.80 13.85
CA VAL A 139 -20.43 9.10 12.61
C VAL A 139 -21.56 9.27 11.59
N LYS A 140 -21.20 9.64 10.37
CA LYS A 140 -22.11 9.70 9.22
C LYS A 140 -22.15 8.37 8.48
N GLU A 141 -20.98 7.78 8.26
CA GLU A 141 -20.80 6.51 7.57
C GLU A 141 -19.54 5.80 8.09
N VAL A 142 -19.52 4.48 7.97
CA VAL A 142 -18.32 3.68 8.19
C VAL A 142 -18.18 2.65 7.08
N SER A 143 -17.01 2.59 6.46
CA SER A 143 -16.71 1.64 5.40
C SER A 143 -15.70 0.60 5.87
N VAL A 144 -15.98 -0.66 5.55
CA VAL A 144 -15.09 -1.80 5.82
C VAL A 144 -14.54 -2.29 4.49
N PHE A 145 -13.21 -2.38 4.40
CA PHE A 145 -12.52 -2.86 3.21
C PHE A 145 -12.12 -4.32 3.40
N TYR A 146 -12.45 -5.12 2.41
CA TYR A 146 -12.08 -6.52 2.30
C TYR A 146 -11.30 -6.74 1.02
N TRP A 147 -10.37 -7.69 1.05
CA TRP A 147 -9.73 -8.15 -0.16
C TRP A 147 -10.61 -9.19 -0.84
N ASP A 148 -10.83 -9.06 -2.15
CA ASP A 148 -11.68 -9.99 -2.90
C ASP A 148 -11.12 -11.43 -2.91
N GLY A 149 -9.80 -11.59 -2.77
CA GLY A 149 -9.17 -12.91 -2.66
C GLY A 149 -9.44 -13.67 -1.35
N VAL A 150 -9.87 -12.97 -0.29
CA VAL A 150 -10.28 -13.52 1.02
C VAL A 150 -11.29 -12.55 1.66
N PRO A 151 -12.54 -12.50 1.20
CA PRO A 151 -13.50 -11.46 1.59
C PRO A 151 -14.09 -11.67 2.99
N THR A 152 -13.62 -12.66 3.74
CA THR A 152 -14.02 -12.93 5.13
C THR A 152 -13.23 -12.14 6.16
N ASN A 153 -12.07 -11.60 5.76
CA ASN A 153 -11.14 -10.98 6.70
C ASN A 153 -10.89 -9.52 6.28
N PRO A 154 -11.53 -8.55 6.95
CA PRO A 154 -11.35 -7.14 6.63
C PRO A 154 -9.93 -6.68 6.95
N VAL A 155 -9.49 -5.64 6.25
CA VAL A 155 -8.13 -5.11 6.32
C VAL A 155 -8.06 -3.65 6.77
N LEU A 156 -9.09 -2.86 6.50
CA LEU A 156 -9.13 -1.43 6.80
C LEU A 156 -10.54 -0.98 7.13
N LEU A 157 -10.67 -0.05 8.09
CA LEU A 157 -11.88 0.70 8.36
C LEU A 157 -11.66 2.16 7.96
N GLU A 158 -12.67 2.78 7.36
CA GLU A 158 -12.77 4.21 7.06
C GLU A 158 -13.99 4.75 7.80
N VAL A 159 -13.80 5.69 8.72
CA VAL A 159 -14.87 6.26 9.55
C VAL A 159 -15.01 7.74 9.22
N THR A 160 -16.19 8.13 8.75
CA THR A 160 -16.47 9.50 8.30
C THR A 160 -17.42 10.20 9.26
N PHE A 161 -16.94 11.25 9.93
CA PHE A 161 -17.74 12.12 10.82
C PHE A 161 -18.10 13.46 10.14
N THR A 162 -17.20 13.92 9.28
CA THR A 162 -17.23 15.19 8.55
C THR A 162 -16.96 14.94 7.06
N THR A 163 -16.23 15.82 6.38
CA THR A 163 -15.78 15.63 4.99
C THR A 163 -14.55 14.75 4.88
N THR A 164 -13.73 14.68 5.94
CA THR A 164 -12.46 13.95 5.93
C THR A 164 -12.61 12.66 6.74
N PRO A 165 -12.38 11.48 6.15
CA PRO A 165 -12.46 10.24 6.87
C PRO A 165 -11.21 10.02 7.74
N PHE A 166 -11.39 9.20 8.77
CA PHE A 166 -10.31 8.64 9.57
C PHE A 166 -10.16 7.16 9.28
N TYR A 167 -8.94 6.64 9.33
CA TYR A 167 -8.67 5.26 8.99
C TYR A 167 -8.18 4.46 10.19
N TYR A 168 -8.60 3.20 10.26
CA TYR A 168 -8.09 2.24 11.22
C TYR A 168 -7.63 0.98 10.50
N ALA A 169 -6.36 0.62 10.68
CA ALA A 169 -5.79 -0.60 10.11
C ALA A 169 -5.89 -1.75 11.11
N ARG A 170 -6.11 -2.95 10.61
CA ARG A 170 -6.10 -4.15 11.44
C ARG A 170 -4.68 -4.39 11.96
N SER A 171 -4.54 -4.55 13.27
CA SER A 171 -3.26 -4.96 13.88
C SER A 171 -3.15 -6.48 13.97
N SER A 172 -2.10 -6.99 14.60
CA SER A 172 -2.07 -8.39 15.03
C SER A 172 -3.28 -8.67 15.94
N GLY A 173 -4.05 -9.71 15.63
CA GLY A 173 -5.26 -10.11 16.35
C GLY A 173 -6.55 -9.45 15.83
N SER A 174 -7.38 -8.96 16.77
CA SER A 174 -8.70 -8.36 16.50
C SER A 174 -8.76 -6.85 16.76
N ASN A 175 -7.64 -6.22 17.14
CA ASN A 175 -7.58 -4.79 17.40
C ASN A 175 -7.35 -3.98 16.11
N TRP A 176 -7.77 -2.72 16.14
CA TRP A 176 -7.71 -1.79 15.02
C TRP A 176 -7.03 -0.50 15.44
N ASN A 177 -5.89 -0.21 14.83
CA ASN A 177 -5.05 0.93 15.18
C ASN A 177 -5.36 2.12 14.29
N PHE A 178 -5.45 3.29 14.92
CA PHE A 178 -5.66 4.56 14.23
C PHE A 178 -4.48 4.90 13.30
N ILE A 179 -4.80 5.36 12.09
CA ILE A 179 -3.83 5.90 11.15
C ILE A 179 -3.90 7.43 11.24
N PHE A 180 -2.81 8.05 11.71
CA PHE A 180 -2.73 9.50 11.91
C PHE A 180 -2.77 10.34 10.62
N GLN A 181 -2.64 9.69 9.47
CA GLN A 181 -2.55 10.33 8.17
C GLN A 181 -3.86 10.17 7.39
N SER A 182 -4.33 11.26 6.79
CA SER A 182 -5.38 11.19 5.76
C SER A 182 -4.84 10.47 4.52
N LEU A 183 -5.59 9.49 4.01
CA LEU A 183 -5.20 8.72 2.84
C LEU A 183 -5.86 9.32 1.60
N SER A 184 -5.04 9.80 0.65
CA SER A 184 -5.48 10.00 -0.74
C SER A 184 -5.77 8.66 -1.41
N ASP A 185 -6.44 8.64 -2.56
CA ASP A 185 -6.78 7.40 -3.26
C ASP A 185 -5.55 6.51 -3.55
N GLU A 186 -4.42 7.12 -3.94
CA GLU A 186 -3.16 6.40 -4.19
C GLU A 186 -2.54 5.82 -2.91
N LEU A 187 -2.57 6.60 -1.82
CA LEU A 187 -2.08 6.13 -0.52
C LEU A 187 -3.00 5.04 0.05
N LEU A 188 -4.31 5.17 -0.14
CA LEU A 188 -5.30 4.17 0.27
C LEU A 188 -5.02 2.83 -0.41
N GLU A 189 -4.84 2.81 -1.73
CA GLU A 189 -4.49 1.60 -2.47
C GLU A 189 -3.17 0.98 -1.98
N THR A 190 -2.16 1.81 -1.68
CA THR A 190 -0.87 1.36 -1.14
C THR A 190 -1.02 0.74 0.25
N TYR A 191 -1.80 1.36 1.13
CA TYR A 191 -2.10 0.82 2.45
C TYR A 191 -2.88 -0.49 2.37
N LEU A 192 -3.86 -0.59 1.48
CA LEU A 192 -4.63 -1.82 1.27
C LEU A 192 -3.74 -2.98 0.78
N ASP A 193 -2.81 -2.73 -0.15
CA ASP A 193 -1.82 -3.74 -0.55
C ASP A 193 -0.89 -4.16 0.59
N GLN A 194 -0.45 -3.22 1.43
CA GLN A 194 0.36 -3.52 2.60
C GLN A 194 -0.40 -4.38 3.61
N GLN A 195 -1.66 -4.05 3.90
CA GLN A 195 -2.51 -4.84 4.79
C GLN A 195 -2.77 -6.24 4.22
N ASN A 196 -2.98 -6.37 2.91
CA ASN A 196 -3.10 -7.68 2.25
C ASN A 196 -1.83 -8.51 2.37
N CYS A 197 -0.67 -7.90 2.20
CA CYS A 197 0.59 -8.58 2.40
C CYS A 197 0.71 -9.04 3.86
N GLN A 198 0.37 -8.19 4.83
CA GLN A 198 0.50 -8.51 6.26
C GLN A 198 -0.47 -9.61 6.71
N HIS A 199 -1.72 -9.57 6.26
CA HIS A 199 -2.80 -10.39 6.83
C HIS A 199 -3.25 -11.56 5.93
N HIS A 200 -3.02 -11.48 4.61
CA HIS A 200 -3.58 -12.44 3.63
C HIS A 200 -2.54 -13.21 2.81
N ASN A 201 -1.27 -13.10 3.16
CA ASN A 201 -0.16 -13.64 2.37
C ASN A 201 -0.23 -13.22 0.89
N ALA A 202 -0.74 -12.02 0.63
CA ALA A 202 -1.10 -11.55 -0.70
C ALA A 202 -0.16 -10.43 -1.14
N VAL A 203 0.63 -10.68 -2.18
CA VAL A 203 1.73 -9.85 -2.63
C VAL A 203 1.33 -9.09 -3.88
N THR A 204 1.58 -7.79 -3.91
CA THR A 204 1.48 -6.98 -5.13
C THR A 204 2.87 -6.80 -5.72
N LEU A 205 3.06 -7.21 -6.98
CA LEU A 205 4.27 -6.92 -7.75
C LEU A 205 4.23 -5.46 -8.19
N ASP A 206 5.14 -4.65 -7.67
CA ASP A 206 5.29 -3.26 -8.06
C ASP A 206 6.52 -3.12 -8.96
N LEU A 207 6.29 -2.79 -10.22
CA LEU A 207 7.30 -2.63 -11.25
C LEU A 207 7.89 -1.21 -11.28
N SER A 208 7.47 -0.31 -10.39
CA SER A 208 8.11 1.01 -10.26
C SER A 208 9.51 0.92 -9.67
N TYR A 209 9.80 -0.20 -9.00
CA TYR A 209 11.08 -0.46 -8.34
C TYR A 209 12.10 -1.02 -9.32
N LYS A 210 12.79 -0.11 -10.04
CA LYS A 210 13.87 -0.45 -10.97
C LYS A 210 15.29 -0.13 -10.47
N ASP A 211 15.45 0.74 -9.48
CA ASP A 211 16.76 1.36 -9.18
C ASP A 211 17.46 0.84 -7.91
N PHE A 212 17.06 -0.31 -7.36
CA PHE A 212 17.78 -0.85 -6.21
C PHE A 212 19.00 -1.66 -6.65
N THR A 213 20.17 -1.04 -6.56
CA THR A 213 21.47 -1.67 -6.79
C THR A 213 21.72 -2.78 -5.75
N GLY A 214 21.32 -4.01 -6.04
CA GLY A 214 21.55 -5.22 -5.22
C GLY A 214 20.41 -6.23 -5.30
N GLN A 215 20.59 -7.45 -4.76
CA GLN A 215 19.51 -8.43 -4.58
C GLN A 215 18.50 -7.92 -3.54
N HIS A 216 17.58 -7.06 -3.98
CA HIS A 216 16.56 -6.50 -3.11
C HIS A 216 15.32 -7.37 -3.16
N ARG A 217 14.76 -7.57 -1.97
CA ARG A 217 13.50 -8.22 -1.79
C ARG A 217 12.52 -7.18 -1.26
N TYR A 218 11.28 -7.22 -1.75
CA TYR A 218 10.24 -6.32 -1.30
C TYR A 218 8.95 -7.07 -1.00
N CYS A 219 7.96 -6.29 -0.54
CA CYS A 219 6.64 -6.67 -0.06
C CYS A 219 6.59 -6.82 1.46
N CYS A 220 5.74 -5.98 2.08
CA CYS A 220 5.61 -5.72 3.52
C CYS A 220 6.80 -4.98 4.15
N SER A 221 6.73 -3.64 4.21
CA SER A 221 7.59 -2.87 5.11
C SER A 221 7.17 -3.15 6.56
N GLY A 222 7.98 -3.90 7.31
CA GLY A 222 7.77 -4.11 8.75
C GLY A 222 8.25 -5.45 9.28
N ASN A 223 8.49 -5.51 10.58
CA ASN A 223 8.67 -6.77 11.29
C ASN A 223 7.31 -7.48 11.36
N HIS A 224 7.20 -8.63 10.71
CA HIS A 224 6.01 -9.46 10.83
C HIS A 224 5.88 -10.01 12.26
N SER A 225 4.65 -9.99 12.80
CA SER A 225 4.36 -10.37 14.18
C SER A 225 4.54 -11.87 14.47
N ASP A 226 4.76 -12.70 13.45
CA ASP A 226 5.04 -14.13 13.56
C ASP A 226 6.53 -14.44 13.79
N GLY A 227 7.39 -13.41 13.94
CA GLY A 227 8.83 -13.58 14.09
C GLY A 227 9.52 -14.08 12.82
N ALA A 228 8.77 -14.30 11.73
CA ALA A 228 9.33 -14.67 10.45
C ALA A 228 9.92 -13.41 9.81
N ARG A 229 11.25 -13.28 9.88
CA ARG A 229 12.06 -12.29 9.13
C ARG A 229 11.99 -12.47 7.59
N VAL A 230 10.92 -13.08 7.07
CA VAL A 230 10.70 -13.37 5.66
C VAL A 230 9.86 -12.26 5.01
N SER A 231 10.19 -11.00 5.31
CA SER A 231 9.56 -9.76 4.79
C SER A 231 9.88 -9.47 3.31
N ASN A 232 10.08 -10.53 2.53
CA ASN A 232 10.98 -10.54 1.39
C ASN A 232 10.40 -11.48 0.31
N ARG A 233 9.11 -11.31 0.04
CA ARG A 233 8.29 -12.25 -0.75
C ARG A 233 8.46 -12.09 -2.24
N VAL A 234 8.92 -10.92 -2.68
CA VAL A 234 9.32 -10.65 -4.05
C VAL A 234 10.82 -10.58 -4.11
N THR A 235 11.46 -11.30 -5.02
CA THR A 235 12.88 -11.13 -5.34
C THR A 235 13.01 -10.38 -6.66
N VAL A 236 13.88 -9.37 -6.71
CA VAL A 236 14.23 -8.66 -7.94
C VAL A 236 15.68 -8.96 -8.30
N THR A 237 15.89 -9.43 -9.52
CA THR A 237 17.24 -9.67 -10.07
C THR A 237 17.45 -8.81 -11.31
N SER A 238 18.49 -7.98 -11.30
CA SER A 238 18.90 -7.23 -12.49
C SER A 238 19.71 -8.14 -13.42
N MET A 239 19.37 -8.11 -14.69
CA MET A 239 20.03 -8.87 -15.74
C MET A 239 20.36 -7.96 -16.92
N ARG A 240 21.31 -8.38 -17.75
CA ARG A 240 21.73 -7.64 -18.94
C ARG A 240 21.65 -8.53 -20.15
N VAL A 241 21.16 -7.95 -21.24
CA VAL A 241 21.34 -8.48 -22.59
C VAL A 241 22.38 -7.61 -23.30
N SER A 242 23.39 -8.23 -23.88
CA SER A 242 24.41 -7.53 -24.66
C SER A 242 24.47 -8.03 -26.09
N CYS A 243 25.02 -7.23 -26.98
CA CYS A 243 25.49 -7.67 -28.30
C CYS A 243 27.01 -7.85 -28.22
N LYS A 244 27.52 -9.09 -28.36
CA LYS A 244 28.96 -9.42 -28.17
C LYS A 244 29.89 -8.53 -29.01
N GLU A 245 29.49 -8.20 -30.23
CA GLU A 245 30.34 -7.49 -31.20
C GLU A 245 30.44 -5.97 -30.94
N HIS A 246 29.46 -5.37 -30.24
CA HIS A 246 29.29 -3.91 -30.24
C HIS A 246 29.14 -3.26 -28.86
N HIS A 247 29.35 -4.00 -27.77
CA HIS A 247 29.25 -3.52 -26.39
C HIS A 247 27.92 -2.81 -26.04
N GLN A 248 26.91 -2.87 -26.91
CA GLN A 248 25.58 -2.38 -26.64
C GLN A 248 24.93 -3.31 -25.63
N THR A 249 24.42 -2.73 -24.55
CA THR A 249 23.76 -3.49 -23.48
C THR A 249 22.43 -2.83 -23.14
N THR A 250 21.42 -3.65 -22.89
CA THR A 250 20.17 -3.24 -22.29
C THR A 250 19.95 -4.06 -21.02
N SER A 251 19.35 -3.44 -20.00
CA SER A 251 19.07 -4.11 -18.73
C SER A 251 17.60 -4.44 -18.62
N TYR A 252 17.29 -5.55 -17.98
CA TYR A 252 15.94 -5.91 -17.58
C TYR A 252 15.95 -6.45 -16.15
N TYR A 253 14.76 -6.51 -15.55
CA TYR A 253 14.61 -6.90 -14.16
C TYR A 253 13.65 -8.07 -14.06
N LYS A 254 14.11 -9.15 -13.44
CA LYS A 254 13.30 -10.32 -13.13
C LYS A 254 12.67 -10.12 -11.75
N HIS A 255 11.36 -9.94 -11.70
CA HIS A 255 10.55 -9.97 -10.49
C HIS A 255 9.97 -11.37 -10.31
N GLU A 256 10.20 -11.98 -9.16
CA GLU A 256 9.78 -13.36 -8.88
C GLU A 256 9.06 -13.42 -7.53
N VAL A 257 7.85 -13.96 -7.55
CA VAL A 257 7.11 -14.32 -6.32
C VAL A 257 7.24 -15.82 -6.15
N ASN A 258 7.98 -16.23 -5.13
CA ASN A 258 8.10 -17.65 -4.82
C ASN A 258 6.83 -18.12 -4.08
N THR A 259 5.87 -18.66 -4.83
CA THR A 259 4.64 -19.24 -4.27
C THR A 259 4.74 -20.74 -4.02
N SER A 260 5.95 -21.32 -4.08
CA SER A 260 6.19 -22.76 -3.94
C SER A 260 5.40 -23.37 -2.77
N SER A 261 4.84 -24.55 -3.03
CA SER A 261 3.87 -25.28 -2.22
C SER A 261 4.23 -25.34 -0.73
N GLY A 262 3.66 -24.43 0.05
CA GLY A 262 3.78 -24.40 1.51
C GLY A 262 3.68 -23.00 2.12
N THR A 263 4.09 -21.96 1.38
CA THR A 263 4.09 -20.58 1.92
C THR A 263 2.69 -19.97 1.99
N GLY A 264 1.74 -20.47 1.19
CA GLY A 264 0.40 -19.90 1.05
C GLY A 264 0.38 -18.52 0.40
N ILE A 265 1.51 -18.07 -0.18
CA ILE A 265 1.65 -16.77 -0.83
C ILE A 265 0.80 -16.73 -2.10
N LYS A 266 0.13 -15.60 -2.31
CA LYS A 266 -0.68 -15.30 -3.49
C LYS A 266 -0.13 -14.07 -4.19
N LEU A 267 -0.02 -14.08 -5.51
CA LEU A 267 0.12 -12.85 -6.29
C LEU A 267 -1.25 -12.18 -6.41
N ALA A 268 -1.41 -11.01 -5.82
CA ALA A 268 -2.66 -10.27 -5.74
C ALA A 268 -2.87 -9.33 -6.94
N ALA A 269 -1.82 -8.62 -7.33
CA ALA A 269 -1.85 -7.65 -8.40
C ALA A 269 -0.45 -7.43 -8.97
N ILE A 270 -0.40 -6.89 -10.19
CA ILE A 270 0.81 -6.35 -10.82
C ILE A 270 0.54 -4.86 -11.07
N LYS A 271 1.43 -3.98 -10.62
CA LYS A 271 1.24 -2.53 -10.69
C LYS A 271 2.53 -1.81 -11.05
N TYR A 272 2.42 -0.57 -11.51
CA TYR A 272 3.55 0.35 -11.70
C TYR A 272 3.08 1.80 -11.56
N ASN A 273 4.01 2.69 -11.26
CA ASN A 273 3.76 4.12 -11.13
C ASN A 273 4.19 4.84 -12.39
N SER A 274 3.34 5.71 -12.90
CA SER A 274 3.64 6.54 -14.05
C SER A 274 2.97 7.90 -13.88
N VAL A 275 3.79 8.95 -13.90
CA VAL A 275 3.37 10.35 -13.71
C VAL A 275 2.60 10.55 -12.38
N GLY A 276 3.10 9.96 -11.29
CA GLY A 276 2.47 10.07 -9.97
C GLY A 276 1.10 9.41 -9.86
N LYS A 277 0.79 8.47 -10.77
CA LYS A 277 -0.40 7.62 -10.68
C LYS A 277 0.00 6.16 -10.71
N ARG A 278 -0.55 5.41 -9.77
CA ARG A 278 -0.43 3.96 -9.72
C ARG A 278 -1.36 3.31 -10.72
N LYS A 279 -0.85 2.35 -11.48
CA LYS A 279 -1.53 1.68 -12.59
C LYS A 279 -1.47 0.18 -12.43
N ARG A 280 -2.60 -0.48 -12.65
CA ARG A 280 -2.70 -1.95 -12.60
C ARG A 280 -2.41 -2.53 -13.99
N ILE A 281 -1.59 -3.56 -14.04
CA ILE A 281 -1.30 -4.32 -15.26
C ILE A 281 -2.22 -5.53 -15.30
N GLU A 282 -2.93 -5.67 -16.41
CA GLU A 282 -3.79 -6.82 -16.68
C GLU A 282 -3.18 -7.63 -17.82
N ILE A 283 -2.85 -8.89 -17.51
CA ILE A 283 -2.25 -9.84 -18.44
C ILE A 283 -3.32 -10.83 -18.88
N PRO A 284 -3.71 -10.84 -20.17
CA PRO A 284 -4.63 -11.85 -20.69
C PRO A 284 -4.14 -13.27 -20.37
N GLY A 285 -5.01 -14.07 -19.74
CA GLY A 285 -4.71 -15.45 -19.33
C GLY A 285 -4.09 -15.60 -17.94
N LEU A 286 -3.71 -14.50 -17.26
CA LEU A 286 -3.30 -14.53 -15.86
C LEU A 286 -4.47 -14.13 -14.95
N ALA A 287 -5.15 -15.11 -14.37
CA ALA A 287 -6.17 -14.85 -13.36
C ALA A 287 -5.50 -14.35 -12.06
N LEU A 288 -5.89 -13.18 -11.57
CA LEU A 288 -5.44 -12.65 -10.29
C LEU A 288 -6.64 -12.53 -9.34
N PRO A 289 -6.49 -12.88 -8.05
CA PRO A 289 -5.25 -13.36 -7.42
C PRO A 289 -4.92 -14.83 -7.78
N THR A 290 -3.63 -15.18 -7.80
CA THR A 290 -3.17 -16.56 -8.07
C THR A 290 -2.20 -17.07 -7.01
N LYS A 291 -2.21 -18.39 -6.77
CA LYS A 291 -1.21 -19.12 -5.97
C LYS A 291 -0.06 -19.66 -6.81
N GLN A 292 -0.11 -19.47 -8.12
CA GLN A 292 0.90 -20.00 -9.03
C GLN A 292 2.15 -19.15 -9.02
N SER A 293 3.27 -19.80 -9.29
CA SER A 293 4.54 -19.10 -9.45
C SER A 293 4.46 -18.22 -10.68
N VAL A 294 4.81 -16.95 -10.53
CA VAL A 294 4.84 -15.98 -11.62
C VAL A 294 6.17 -15.25 -11.57
N LYS A 295 6.86 -15.25 -12.71
CA LYS A 295 8.07 -14.46 -12.94
C LYS A 295 7.76 -13.43 -14.03
N LEU A 296 8.11 -12.18 -13.76
CA LEU A 296 8.00 -11.08 -14.70
C LEU A 296 9.40 -10.60 -15.07
N TYR A 297 9.69 -10.50 -16.35
CA TYR A 297 10.94 -9.96 -16.85
C TYR A 297 10.65 -8.64 -17.54
N VAL A 298 11.09 -7.54 -16.94
CA VAL A 298 10.61 -6.20 -17.27
C VAL A 298 11.73 -5.39 -17.89
N PHE A 299 11.48 -4.88 -19.09
CA PHE A 299 12.33 -3.91 -19.78
C PHE A 299 11.74 -2.51 -19.59
N TYR A 300 12.63 -1.58 -19.24
CA TYR A 300 12.27 -0.20 -18.91
C TYR A 300 12.85 0.77 -19.92
N CYS A 301 12.12 1.86 -20.14
CA CYS A 301 12.61 3.01 -20.89
C CYS A 301 12.41 4.24 -19.99
N GLY A 302 13.51 4.74 -19.45
CA GLY A 302 13.49 5.65 -18.30
C GLY A 302 12.96 4.95 -17.05
N ASN A 303 11.83 5.46 -16.50
CA ASN A 303 11.18 4.92 -15.30
C ASN A 303 9.90 4.14 -15.62
N THR A 304 9.61 3.90 -16.91
CA THR A 304 8.36 3.29 -17.35
C THR A 304 8.61 1.90 -17.91
N PRO A 305 7.92 0.85 -17.42
CA PRO A 305 7.99 -0.48 -18.03
C PRO A 305 7.37 -0.42 -19.43
N LYS A 306 8.08 -0.94 -20.43
CA LYS A 306 7.66 -0.88 -21.84
C LYS A 306 7.42 -2.23 -22.47
N LEU A 307 8.05 -3.27 -21.94
CA LEU A 307 7.93 -4.62 -22.44
C LEU A 307 8.11 -5.58 -21.27
N ILE A 308 7.22 -6.56 -21.16
CA ILE A 308 7.30 -7.60 -20.12
C ILE A 308 7.18 -8.98 -20.74
N TYR A 309 7.97 -9.92 -20.24
CA TYR A 309 7.74 -11.35 -20.44
C TYR A 309 7.13 -11.92 -19.16
N VAL A 310 6.04 -12.67 -19.29
CA VAL A 310 5.33 -13.30 -18.19
C VAL A 310 5.52 -14.81 -18.29
N GLU A 311 6.21 -15.38 -17.30
CA GLU A 311 6.36 -16.82 -17.12
C GLU A 311 5.44 -17.24 -15.97
N GLY A 312 4.57 -18.21 -16.24
CA GLY A 312 3.61 -18.74 -15.27
C GLY A 312 3.37 -20.23 -15.52
N GLU A 313 2.96 -20.98 -14.51
CA GLU A 313 2.98 -22.45 -14.55
C GLU A 313 1.65 -23.11 -15.00
N SER A 314 0.47 -22.50 -14.78
CA SER A 314 -0.81 -23.21 -15.02
C SER A 314 -2.04 -22.29 -15.22
N PRO A 315 -2.48 -21.98 -16.45
CA PRO A 315 -1.90 -22.41 -17.70
C PRO A 315 -0.52 -21.77 -17.92
N PRO A 316 0.36 -22.41 -18.69
CA PRO A 316 1.61 -21.78 -19.10
C PRO A 316 1.30 -20.52 -19.90
N ILE A 317 1.78 -19.37 -19.43
CA ILE A 317 1.60 -18.09 -20.13
C ILE A 317 2.75 -17.86 -21.09
N ASN A 318 3.99 -17.87 -20.60
CA ASN A 318 5.25 -17.84 -21.37
C ASN A 318 5.20 -16.92 -22.60
N LYS A 319 4.77 -15.67 -22.39
CA LYS A 319 4.43 -14.72 -23.46
C LYS A 319 4.93 -13.32 -23.16
N TRP A 320 5.16 -12.58 -24.24
CA TRP A 320 5.53 -11.17 -24.21
C TRP A 320 4.30 -10.27 -24.30
N PHE A 321 4.32 -9.17 -23.55
CA PHE A 321 3.26 -8.17 -23.51
C PHE A 321 3.84 -6.77 -23.54
N LYS A 322 3.12 -5.84 -24.17
CA LYS A 322 3.42 -4.40 -24.15
C LYS A 322 2.17 -3.56 -23.85
N PRO A 323 2.33 -2.32 -23.36
CA PRO A 323 1.20 -1.41 -23.17
C PRO A 323 0.44 -1.18 -24.47
N ASN A 324 -0.90 -1.26 -24.44
CA ASN A 324 -1.75 -1.05 -25.60
C ASN A 324 -2.14 0.44 -25.77
N GLY A 325 -1.13 1.28 -25.99
CA GLY A 325 -1.32 2.73 -26.09
C GLY A 325 -1.52 3.37 -24.72
N SER A 326 -2.73 3.86 -24.43
CA SER A 326 -3.00 4.56 -23.18
C SER A 326 -2.91 3.65 -21.96
N ASP A 327 -2.63 4.27 -20.84
CA ASP A 327 -2.25 3.66 -19.57
C ASP A 327 -3.32 2.82 -18.85
N GLU A 328 -4.56 2.79 -19.36
CA GLU A 328 -5.70 2.13 -18.71
C GLU A 328 -6.14 0.83 -19.40
N ARG A 329 -5.52 0.47 -20.52
CA ARG A 329 -5.91 -0.72 -21.30
C ARG A 329 -5.13 -1.96 -20.86
N PRO A 330 -5.74 -3.16 -20.99
CA PRO A 330 -5.01 -4.41 -20.78
C PRO A 330 -3.79 -4.45 -21.69
N TRP A 331 -2.69 -5.01 -21.18
CA TRP A 331 -1.48 -5.15 -21.97
C TRP A 331 -1.71 -6.16 -23.09
N THR A 332 -1.24 -5.84 -24.29
CA THR A 332 -1.43 -6.69 -25.47
C THR A 332 -0.27 -7.66 -25.63
N GLN A 333 -0.61 -8.92 -25.88
CA GLN A 333 0.37 -9.94 -26.25
C GLN A 333 1.06 -9.52 -27.56
N ILE A 334 2.37 -9.72 -27.65
CA ILE A 334 3.13 -9.58 -28.88
C ILE A 334 3.80 -10.89 -29.27
N SER A 335 4.09 -11.03 -30.55
CA SER A 335 4.70 -12.24 -31.12
C SER A 335 6.21 -12.07 -31.22
N LEU A 336 6.92 -12.35 -30.13
CA LEU A 336 8.35 -12.65 -30.16
C LEU A 336 8.46 -14.18 -30.14
N GLN A 337 8.70 -14.78 -31.30
CA GLN A 337 8.60 -16.24 -31.52
C GLN A 337 9.61 -16.99 -30.64
N ASP A 338 9.13 -17.80 -29.69
CA ASP A 338 9.92 -18.75 -28.89
C ASP A 338 11.22 -18.16 -28.32
N ILE A 339 11.18 -16.88 -27.95
CA ILE A 339 12.30 -16.18 -27.31
C ILE A 339 11.96 -15.98 -25.84
N ALA A 340 12.60 -16.78 -24.98
CA ALA A 340 12.58 -16.53 -23.55
C ALA A 340 13.68 -15.52 -23.19
N PRO A 341 13.54 -14.75 -22.10
CA PRO A 341 14.60 -13.86 -21.61
C PRO A 341 15.96 -14.54 -21.41
N ASP A 342 15.98 -15.83 -21.08
CA ASP A 342 17.22 -16.60 -20.93
C ASP A 342 17.94 -16.90 -22.27
N ASP A 343 17.25 -16.87 -23.41
CA ASP A 343 17.84 -17.10 -24.74
C ASP A 343 18.79 -15.98 -25.17
N PHE A 344 18.71 -14.82 -24.51
CA PHE A 344 19.52 -13.67 -24.83
C PHE A 344 20.96 -13.75 -24.31
N LYS A 345 21.31 -14.82 -23.56
CA LYS A 345 22.68 -15.04 -23.07
C LYS A 345 23.68 -15.27 -24.20
N ASP A 346 23.24 -15.91 -25.29
CA ASP A 346 24.12 -16.33 -26.38
C ASP A 346 24.18 -15.41 -27.60
N CYS A 347 23.49 -14.25 -27.56
CA CYS A 347 23.62 -13.16 -28.54
C CYS A 347 23.50 -13.61 -30.01
N SER A 348 22.45 -14.37 -30.35
CA SER A 348 22.11 -14.54 -31.77
C SER A 348 21.57 -13.20 -32.31
N HIS A 349 22.25 -12.63 -33.31
CA HIS A 349 21.91 -11.33 -33.93
C HIS A 349 20.40 -11.21 -34.22
N GLY A 350 19.79 -12.28 -34.75
CA GLY A 350 18.36 -12.30 -35.06
C GLY A 350 17.42 -12.11 -33.85
N LYS A 351 17.63 -12.85 -32.74
CA LYS A 351 16.76 -12.74 -31.55
C LYS A 351 16.92 -11.38 -30.88
N TYR A 352 18.15 -10.86 -30.80
CA TYR A 352 18.43 -9.54 -30.23
C TYR A 352 17.77 -8.43 -31.04
N ASP A 353 17.88 -8.46 -32.37
CA ASP A 353 17.30 -7.43 -33.23
C ASP A 353 15.77 -7.40 -33.19
N GLN A 354 15.13 -8.56 -33.01
CA GLN A 354 13.68 -8.62 -32.78
C GLN A 354 13.29 -7.94 -31.46
N LEU A 355 14.00 -8.22 -30.37
CA LEU A 355 13.79 -7.56 -29.08
C LEU A 355 14.00 -6.04 -29.19
N MET A 356 15.10 -5.60 -29.81
CA MET A 356 15.38 -4.18 -29.99
C MET A 356 14.32 -3.50 -30.87
N THR A 357 13.82 -4.17 -31.89
CA THR A 357 12.72 -3.65 -32.73
C THR A 357 11.46 -3.41 -31.90
N GLU A 358 11.07 -4.35 -31.03
CA GLU A 358 9.89 -4.18 -30.17
C GLU A 358 10.10 -3.07 -29.12
N LEU A 359 11.30 -2.93 -28.57
CA LEU A 359 11.63 -1.82 -27.66
C LEU A 359 11.62 -0.47 -28.39
N GLN A 360 12.20 -0.39 -29.59
CA GLN A 360 12.12 0.81 -30.43
C GLN A 360 10.67 1.19 -30.73
N ASN A 361 9.84 0.22 -31.11
CA ASN A 361 8.40 0.39 -31.34
C ASN A 361 7.65 0.86 -30.08
N ALA A 362 8.14 0.50 -28.89
CA ALA A 362 7.60 0.97 -27.61
C ALA A 362 8.09 2.38 -27.20
N GLY A 363 8.88 3.04 -28.06
CA GLY A 363 9.41 4.39 -27.86
C GLY A 363 10.73 4.44 -27.10
N CYS A 364 11.49 3.34 -27.09
CA CYS A 364 12.78 3.28 -26.41
C CYS A 364 13.92 3.68 -27.34
N GLY A 365 14.84 4.50 -26.84
CA GLY A 365 16.07 4.90 -27.56
C GLY A 365 17.14 3.82 -27.58
N VAL A 366 16.79 2.59 -27.99
CA VAL A 366 17.74 1.48 -28.15
C VAL A 366 18.11 1.33 -29.63
N SER A 367 19.27 0.74 -29.92
CA SER A 367 19.74 0.49 -31.29
C SER A 367 19.90 -1.00 -31.53
N LYS A 368 19.77 -1.41 -32.80
CA LYS A 368 20.00 -2.79 -33.24
C LYS A 368 21.49 -3.10 -33.23
N CYS A 369 21.85 -4.39 -33.22
CA CYS A 369 23.22 -4.78 -33.47
C CYS A 369 23.62 -4.27 -34.87
N PRO A 370 24.77 -3.59 -35.00
CA PRO A 370 25.34 -3.37 -36.32
C PRO A 370 25.59 -4.73 -37.00
N PRO A 371 25.46 -4.80 -38.34
CA PRO A 371 25.76 -6.03 -39.06
C PRO A 371 27.21 -6.44 -38.78
N PRO A 372 27.50 -7.76 -38.71
CA PRO A 372 28.86 -8.26 -38.51
C PRO A 372 29.80 -7.59 -39.48
N ARG A 373 30.97 -7.15 -39.00
CA ARG A 373 32.00 -6.61 -39.90
C ARG A 373 32.28 -7.69 -40.96
N PRO A 374 32.28 -7.33 -42.26
CA PRO A 374 32.65 -8.28 -43.30
C PRO A 374 33.98 -8.92 -42.89
N VAL A 375 34.02 -10.26 -42.86
CA VAL A 375 35.26 -10.99 -42.60
C VAL A 375 36.29 -10.41 -43.58
N PRO A 376 37.43 -9.86 -43.11
CA PRO A 376 38.43 -9.30 -44.00
C PRO A 376 38.69 -10.32 -45.10
N SER A 377 38.47 -9.92 -46.36
CA SER A 377 38.78 -10.81 -47.48
C SER A 377 40.21 -11.29 -47.29
N PRO A 378 40.51 -12.60 -47.46
CA PRO A 378 41.84 -13.14 -47.24
C PRO A 378 42.84 -12.23 -47.94
N GLN A 379 43.66 -11.52 -47.16
CA GLN A 379 44.70 -10.70 -47.77
C GLN A 379 45.57 -11.68 -48.57
N PRO A 380 45.81 -11.43 -49.87
CA PRO A 380 46.72 -12.27 -50.63
C PRO A 380 48.02 -12.35 -49.84
N ILE A 381 48.43 -13.58 -49.54
CA ILE A 381 49.67 -13.89 -48.82
C ILE A 381 50.81 -13.34 -49.69
N SER A 382 51.17 -12.08 -49.44
CA SER A 382 52.28 -11.44 -50.12
C SER A 382 53.56 -11.91 -49.45
N GLY A 383 54.28 -12.77 -50.17
CA GLY A 383 55.74 -12.81 -50.10
C GLY A 383 56.33 -13.27 -48.78
N GLN A 384 56.50 -14.57 -48.67
CA GLN A 384 57.45 -15.28 -47.84
C GLN A 384 58.84 -14.61 -47.89
N HIS A 385 59.20 -13.80 -46.89
CA HIS A 385 60.58 -13.42 -46.61
C HIS A 385 61.10 -14.23 -45.43
N SER A 386 61.91 -15.22 -45.79
CA SER A 386 62.76 -16.02 -44.91
C SER A 386 63.82 -15.14 -44.26
N GLY A 387 64.05 -15.28 -42.94
CA GLY A 387 65.30 -14.82 -42.33
C GLY A 387 65.31 -14.64 -40.80
N GLY A 388 66.00 -15.56 -40.10
CA GLY A 388 66.67 -15.37 -38.79
C GLY A 388 65.77 -15.39 -37.54
N SER A 389 65.74 -16.41 -36.68
CA SER A 389 66.79 -17.08 -35.88
C SER A 389 67.45 -16.20 -34.81
N SER A 390 66.94 -16.29 -33.56
CA SER A 390 67.63 -16.24 -32.25
C SER A 390 66.58 -15.82 -31.21
N GLY A 391 66.18 -16.62 -30.23
CA GLY A 391 67.01 -17.16 -29.15
C GLY A 391 66.79 -16.32 -27.88
N GLY A 392 65.91 -16.75 -26.99
CA GLY A 392 65.65 -16.05 -25.70
C GLY A 392 64.65 -16.81 -24.83
N GLY A 393 65.15 -17.39 -23.73
CA GLY A 393 64.45 -18.33 -22.84
C GLY A 393 63.39 -17.73 -21.91
N PRO A 394 62.79 -18.56 -21.03
CA PRO A 394 61.56 -18.23 -20.32
C PRO A 394 61.84 -17.50 -19.00
N SER A 395 61.23 -16.32 -18.81
CA SER A 395 61.11 -15.68 -17.50
C SER A 395 59.68 -15.85 -17.00
N SER A 396 59.47 -16.91 -16.23
CA SER A 396 58.29 -17.10 -15.40
C SER A 396 58.26 -16.02 -14.32
N LYS A 397 57.36 -15.05 -14.44
CA LYS A 397 57.00 -14.14 -13.34
C LYS A 397 55.59 -14.49 -12.85
N THR A 398 55.59 -15.20 -11.73
CA THR A 398 54.47 -15.45 -10.82
C THR A 398 53.80 -14.12 -10.46
N TYR A 399 52.52 -13.97 -10.86
CA TYR A 399 51.69 -12.84 -10.45
C TYR A 399 51.25 -13.10 -9.00
N LYS A 400 51.74 -12.28 -8.07
CA LYS A 400 51.31 -12.29 -6.68
C LYS A 400 49.96 -11.57 -6.58
N ASP A 401 49.02 -12.23 -5.91
CA ASP A 401 47.80 -11.64 -5.36
C ASP A 401 48.11 -10.33 -4.64
N SER A 402 47.43 -9.27 -5.05
CA SER A 402 47.36 -8.01 -4.31
C SER A 402 46.00 -7.94 -3.63
N ASN A 403 46.03 -8.19 -2.32
CA ASN A 403 45.00 -7.80 -1.37
C ASN A 403 44.62 -6.34 -1.58
N ILE A 404 43.37 -6.09 -1.95
CA ILE A 404 42.76 -4.75 -1.95
C ILE A 404 42.46 -4.39 -0.49
N ASN A 405 43.34 -3.60 0.12
CA ASN A 405 43.05 -2.84 1.32
C ASN A 405 42.15 -1.66 0.94
N ILE A 406 40.93 -1.63 1.48
CA ILE A 406 40.01 -0.50 1.38
C ILE A 406 40.37 0.48 2.51
N PRO A 407 40.83 1.72 2.23
CA PRO A 407 40.91 2.73 3.27
C PRO A 407 39.52 3.28 3.59
N ALA A 408 39.10 3.13 4.84
CA ALA A 408 37.98 3.86 5.41
C ALA A 408 38.30 5.36 5.40
N ILE A 409 37.56 6.14 4.60
CA ILE A 409 37.57 7.60 4.69
C ILE A 409 36.34 8.02 5.49
N ILE A 410 36.63 8.48 6.70
CA ILE A 410 35.73 9.24 7.57
C ILE A 410 35.63 10.65 6.95
N VAL A 411 34.43 11.05 6.53
CA VAL A 411 34.15 12.45 6.16
C VAL A 411 33.34 13.08 7.27
N THR A 412 33.99 13.96 8.04
CA THR A 412 33.37 14.93 8.93
C THR A 412 32.76 16.09 8.13
N SER A 413 31.61 16.54 8.61
CA SER A 413 30.69 17.59 8.13
C SER A 413 31.37 18.91 7.67
N ILE A 414 30.73 19.77 6.88
CA ILE A 414 29.85 20.88 7.33
C ILE A 414 29.24 21.65 6.10
N LEU A 415 27.97 22.11 6.22
CA LEU A 415 27.23 23.23 5.52
C LEU A 415 26.91 23.09 4.00
N VAL A 416 25.76 23.46 3.41
CA VAL A 416 24.50 24.15 3.75
C VAL A 416 23.42 23.59 2.81
N GLY A 417 22.18 23.39 3.24
CA GLY A 417 21.06 23.08 2.35
C GLY A 417 19.74 23.05 3.09
N THR A 418 18.99 24.13 2.99
CA THR A 418 17.75 24.44 3.71
C THR A 418 16.62 23.43 3.45
N GLY A 419 16.01 22.92 4.53
CA GLY A 419 14.65 22.36 4.53
C GLY A 419 14.55 20.95 5.13
N GLY A 420 14.08 20.85 6.39
CA GLY A 420 13.66 19.55 6.95
C GLY A 420 13.77 19.42 8.47
N ILE A 421 13.04 20.25 9.23
CA ILE A 421 13.05 20.20 10.71
C ILE A 421 11.99 19.24 11.30
N THR A 422 11.24 18.50 10.49
CA THR A 422 10.17 17.60 10.98
C THR A 422 10.64 16.19 11.34
N GLY A 423 11.87 15.79 10.96
CA GLY A 423 12.39 14.43 11.22
C GLY A 423 13.06 14.23 12.58
N PHE A 424 13.63 15.28 13.18
CA PHE A 424 14.40 15.15 14.44
C PHE A 424 13.52 15.08 15.70
N ALA A 425 12.29 15.62 15.65
CA ALA A 425 11.34 15.52 16.76
C ALA A 425 10.83 14.09 17.00
N TYR A 426 10.72 13.28 15.94
CA TYR A 426 10.23 11.90 16.01
C TYR A 426 11.24 10.95 16.68
N LEU A 427 12.54 11.22 16.53
CA LEU A 427 13.60 10.38 17.11
C LEU A 427 13.85 10.69 18.60
N LEU A 428 13.59 11.93 19.06
CA LEU A 428 13.66 12.29 20.48
C LEU A 428 12.41 11.83 21.27
N TYR A 429 11.24 11.81 20.64
CA TYR A 429 9.98 11.44 21.29
C TYR A 429 9.89 9.95 21.71
N ASN A 430 10.55 9.05 20.96
CA ASN A 430 10.50 7.61 21.27
C ASN A 430 11.49 7.16 22.37
N ASN A 431 12.36 8.03 22.87
CA ASN A 431 13.35 7.70 23.90
C ASN A 431 13.07 8.32 25.28
N SER A 432 11.92 8.98 25.50
CA SER A 432 11.67 9.77 26.72
C SER A 432 10.39 9.43 27.50
N ARG A 433 9.99 8.15 27.59
CA ARG A 433 8.96 7.70 28.54
C ARG A 433 9.49 6.48 29.30
N ASP A 434 9.59 6.38 30.63
CA ASP A 434 9.28 7.22 31.82
C ASP A 434 9.92 6.43 33.00
N PRO A 435 10.27 6.99 34.19
CA PRO A 435 9.36 6.73 35.32
C PRO A 435 9.50 7.71 36.49
N TRP A 436 8.77 8.83 36.52
CA TRP A 436 8.57 9.56 37.80
C TRP A 436 7.24 10.30 37.85
N VAL A 437 6.20 9.69 38.42
CA VAL A 437 5.28 10.37 39.36
C VAL A 437 4.67 9.33 40.32
N ARG A 438 5.07 9.39 41.59
CA ARG A 438 4.26 8.95 42.75
C ARG A 438 3.71 10.21 43.41
N GLN A 439 2.51 10.06 44.00
CA GLN A 439 1.90 10.88 45.06
C GLN A 439 1.65 12.35 44.75
N ILE A 440 0.36 12.72 44.65
CA ILE A 440 -0.35 13.50 45.68
C ILE A 440 -1.75 12.88 45.83
#